data_AF-A0A6M2CP11-F1
#
_entry.id   AF-A0A6M2CP11-F1
#
_cell.length_a   1.000
_cell.length_b   1.000
_cell.length_c   1.000
_cell.angle_alpha   90.00
_cell.angle_beta   90.00
_cell.angle_gamma   90.00
#
_symmetry.space_group_name_H-M   'P 1'
#
loop_
_entity.id
_entity.type
_entity.pdbx_description
1 polymer ?
#
loop_
_entity_poly.entity_id
_entity_poly.type
_entity_poly.pdbx_seq_one_letter_code
_entity_poly.pdbx_strand_id
1 'polypeptide(L)'
;MRYDRPGRPEPLVFHVPHQFFECLQQRICGRRQLTRKDGAKCTWNITNLLHVRHIFETPDVPLEESRTFVENRDGTFEPYEPPCLSQELHAEGVPVIRPLELKTFLKVGNPPHSVPFVIEWTPDVLPRSRVGELRLKFEYGHLRNGLIDIRS
;
A
#
# COMPACT_ATOMS: atom_id res chain seq x y z
N MET A 1 9.69 7.28 3.93
CA MET A 1 9.12 6.30 4.87
C MET A 1 10.26 5.64 5.63
N ARG A 2 10.06 5.26 6.89
CA ARG A 2 11.04 4.45 7.62
C ARG A 2 10.67 2.98 7.46
N TYR A 3 11.59 2.16 6.95
CA TYR A 3 11.38 0.73 6.69
C TYR A 3 11.98 -0.16 7.79
N ASP A 4 12.50 0.42 8.87
CA ASP A 4 13.16 -0.29 9.98
C ASP A 4 12.22 -1.21 10.77
N ARG A 5 10.91 -0.91 10.78
CA ARG A 5 9.90 -1.72 11.48
C ARG A 5 8.61 -1.85 10.67
N PRO A 6 7.89 -2.98 10.77
CA PRO A 6 6.52 -3.08 10.30
C PRO A 6 5.64 -2.10 11.08
N GLY A 7 4.57 -1.58 10.47
CA GLY A 7 3.73 -0.65 11.21
C GLY A 7 2.59 0.00 10.44
N ARG A 8 2.01 0.98 11.14
CA ARG A 8 0.94 1.87 10.71
C ARG A 8 1.56 3.25 10.47
N PRO A 9 1.92 3.61 9.23
CA PRO A 9 2.42 4.96 8.96
C PRO A 9 1.33 5.99 9.25
N GLU A 10 1.76 7.25 9.40
CA GLU A 10 0.83 8.37 9.47
C GLU A 10 -0.10 8.39 8.24
N PRO A 11 -1.38 8.75 8.40
CA PRO A 11 -2.33 8.81 7.29
C PRO A 11 -1.79 9.68 6.15
N LEU A 12 -1.84 9.15 4.93
CA LEU A 12 -1.57 9.98 3.75
C LEU A 12 -2.76 10.92 3.56
N VAL A 13 -2.50 12.22 3.46
CA VAL A 13 -3.52 13.26 3.31
C VAL A 13 -3.35 13.98 1.99
N PHE A 14 -4.41 14.04 1.21
CA PHE A 14 -4.45 14.71 -0.09
C PHE A 14 -5.63 15.68 -0.16
N HIS A 15 -5.37 16.88 -0.65
CA HIS A 15 -6.43 17.81 -1.04
C HIS A 15 -6.70 17.62 -2.52
N VAL A 16 -7.86 17.05 -2.86
CA VAL A 16 -8.19 16.67 -4.24
C VAL A 16 -9.50 17.29 -4.70
N PRO A 17 -9.65 17.60 -6.01
CA PRO A 17 -10.91 18.07 -6.57
C PRO A 17 -12.04 17.07 -6.31
N HIS A 18 -13.26 17.57 -6.08
CA HIS A 18 -14.43 16.73 -5.86
C HIS A 18 -14.67 15.74 -7.01
N GLN A 19 -14.42 16.16 -8.25
CA GLN A 19 -14.54 15.31 -9.43
C GLN A 19 -13.58 14.10 -9.39
N PHE A 20 -12.36 14.27 -8.88
CA PHE A 20 -11.44 13.15 -8.68
C PHE A 20 -12.04 12.14 -7.69
N PHE A 21 -12.60 12.64 -6.60
CA PHE A 21 -13.26 11.82 -5.61
C PHE A 21 -14.47 11.08 -6.19
N GLU A 22 -15.28 11.69 -7.06
CA GLU A 22 -16.41 11.00 -7.71
C GLU A 22 -15.95 9.79 -8.52
N CYS A 23 -14.87 9.94 -9.29
CA CYS A 23 -14.27 8.83 -10.02
C CYS A 23 -13.74 7.74 -9.08
N LEU A 24 -13.07 8.14 -7.99
CA LEU A 24 -12.58 7.19 -6.97
C LEU A 24 -13.73 6.42 -6.31
N GLN A 25 -14.82 7.11 -5.96
CA GLN A 25 -16.01 6.50 -5.34
C GLN A 25 -16.63 5.43 -6.23
N GLN A 26 -16.67 5.64 -7.55
CA GLN A 26 -17.16 4.63 -8.50
C GLN A 26 -16.31 3.36 -8.47
N ARG A 27 -14.99 3.47 -8.25
CA ARG A 27 -14.12 2.29 -8.11
C ARG A 27 -14.31 1.59 -6.76
N ILE A 28 -14.59 2.33 -5.69
CA ILE A 28 -14.82 1.78 -4.34
C ILE A 28 -16.18 1.07 -4.23
N CYS A 29 -17.25 1.67 -4.77
CA CYS A 29 -18.62 1.19 -4.60
C CYS A 29 -19.16 0.44 -5.83
N GLY A 30 -18.44 0.48 -6.95
CA GLY A 30 -18.94 0.02 -8.24
C GLY A 30 -20.19 0.81 -8.67
N ARG A 31 -21.18 0.10 -9.25
CA ARG A 31 -22.44 0.70 -9.73
C ARG A 31 -23.42 1.10 -8.62
N ARG A 32 -23.15 0.75 -7.36
CA ARG A 32 -24.02 1.10 -6.24
C ARG A 32 -23.63 2.48 -5.72
N GLN A 33 -24.21 3.53 -6.28
CA GLN A 33 -24.08 4.86 -5.69
C GLN A 33 -24.72 4.88 -4.31
N LEU A 34 -23.94 5.18 -3.28
CA LEU A 34 -24.54 5.68 -2.04
C LEU A 34 -25.10 7.07 -2.33
N THR A 35 -26.42 7.22 -2.24
CA THR A 35 -27.07 8.53 -2.16
C THR A 35 -26.57 9.23 -0.91
N ARG A 36 -25.79 10.30 -1.10
CA ARG A 36 -25.17 11.07 -0.02
C ARG A 36 -26.21 11.92 0.72
N LYS A 37 -25.97 12.11 2.02
CA LYS A 37 -26.36 13.34 2.71
C LYS A 37 -25.23 14.35 2.48
N ASP A 38 -25.56 15.52 1.96
CA ASP A 38 -24.59 16.59 1.69
C ASP A 38 -23.74 16.91 2.93
N GLY A 39 -22.42 17.07 2.73
CA GLY A 39 -21.48 17.48 3.78
C GLY A 39 -20.96 16.38 4.74
N ALA A 40 -21.43 15.13 4.64
CA ALA A 40 -20.99 14.08 5.57
C ALA A 40 -19.62 13.48 5.21
N LYS A 41 -18.73 13.33 6.21
CA LYS A 41 -17.51 12.53 6.10
C LYS A 41 -17.87 11.08 5.77
N CYS A 42 -17.18 10.49 4.79
CA CYS A 42 -17.34 9.10 4.40
C CYS A 42 -16.09 8.30 4.77
N THR A 43 -16.26 7.04 5.20
CA THR A 43 -15.16 6.13 5.51
C THR A 43 -15.47 4.74 4.94
N TRP A 44 -14.52 4.18 4.20
CA TRP A 44 -14.59 2.82 3.66
C TRP A 44 -13.45 1.98 4.24
N ASN A 45 -13.78 0.79 4.74
CA ASN A 45 -12.82 -0.19 5.23
C ASN A 45 -12.70 -1.32 4.22
N ILE A 46 -11.58 -1.38 3.50
CA ILE A 46 -11.33 -2.38 2.46
C ILE A 46 -10.48 -3.50 3.04
N THR A 47 -11.04 -4.70 3.15
CA THR A 47 -10.38 -5.87 3.76
C THR A 47 -9.92 -6.91 2.75
N ASN A 48 -9.98 -6.60 1.46
CA ASN A 48 -9.56 -7.48 0.38
C ASN A 48 -8.53 -6.76 -0.50
N LEU A 49 -7.32 -7.32 -0.59
CA LEU A 49 -6.23 -6.75 -1.39
C LEU A 49 -6.59 -6.63 -2.88
N LEU A 50 -7.37 -7.56 -3.44
CA LEU A 50 -7.84 -7.46 -4.82
C LEU A 50 -8.75 -6.25 -5.04
N HIS A 51 -9.53 -5.87 -4.02
CA HIS A 51 -10.35 -4.66 -4.09
C HIS A 51 -9.46 -3.40 -4.02
N VAL A 52 -8.41 -3.41 -3.19
CA VAL A 52 -7.42 -2.30 -3.17
C VAL A 52 -6.75 -2.13 -4.52
N ARG A 53 -6.31 -3.23 -5.16
CA ARG A 53 -5.79 -3.22 -6.54
C ARG A 53 -6.79 -2.60 -7.50
N HIS A 54 -8.04 -3.09 -7.51
CA HIS A 54 -9.08 -2.54 -8.39
C HIS A 54 -9.31 -1.03 -8.24
N ILE A 55 -9.18 -0.50 -7.01
CA ILE A 55 -9.37 0.93 -6.74
C ILE A 55 -8.20 1.76 -7.31
N PHE A 56 -6.96 1.38 -7.02
CA PHE A 56 -5.78 2.22 -7.24
C PHE A 56 -4.98 1.89 -8.50
N GLU A 57 -5.10 0.68 -9.03
CA GLU A 57 -4.36 0.26 -10.21
C GLU A 57 -4.96 0.90 -11.48
N THR A 58 -4.08 1.35 -12.38
CA THR A 58 -4.44 1.80 -13.74
C THR A 58 -3.50 1.15 -14.76
N PRO A 59 -3.86 1.11 -16.05
CA PRO A 59 -2.99 0.57 -17.09
C PRO A 59 -1.61 1.24 -17.13
N ASP A 60 -1.54 2.54 -16.82
CA ASP A 60 -0.30 3.32 -16.84
C ASP A 60 0.44 3.32 -15.48
N VAL A 61 -0.27 3.03 -14.38
CA VAL A 61 0.26 3.08 -13.02
C VAL A 61 -0.16 1.82 -12.26
N PRO A 62 0.67 0.76 -12.30
CA PRO A 62 0.40 -0.46 -11.55
C PRO A 62 0.53 -0.22 -10.04
N LEU A 63 -0.22 -0.99 -9.23
CA LEU A 63 -0.11 -0.92 -7.78
C LEU A 63 1.05 -1.79 -7.27
N GLU A 64 2.10 -1.15 -6.75
CA GLU A 64 3.18 -1.84 -6.03
C GLU A 64 2.72 -2.22 -4.61
N GLU A 65 2.14 -3.41 -4.45
CA GLU A 65 1.72 -3.90 -3.12
C GLU A 65 2.88 -4.39 -2.25
N SER A 66 4.03 -4.66 -2.86
CA SER A 66 5.24 -5.08 -2.15
C SER A 66 6.48 -4.57 -2.85
N ARG A 67 7.52 -4.27 -2.07
CA ARG A 67 8.81 -3.79 -2.57
C ARG A 67 9.94 -4.45 -1.79
N THR A 68 10.95 -4.92 -2.52
CA THR A 68 12.14 -5.55 -1.96
C THR A 68 13.30 -4.57 -1.92
N PHE A 69 14.12 -4.69 -0.88
CA PHE A 69 15.27 -3.86 -0.59
C PHE A 69 16.44 -4.73 -0.15
N VAL A 70 17.65 -4.23 -0.38
CA VAL A 70 18.88 -4.73 0.26
C VAL A 70 19.25 -3.79 1.39
N GLU A 71 19.55 -4.35 2.55
CA GLU A 71 20.08 -3.59 3.68
C GLU A 71 21.60 -3.47 3.59
N ASN A 72 22.06 -2.23 3.46
CA ASN A 72 23.47 -1.91 3.38
C ASN A 72 24.15 -1.96 4.75
N ARG A 73 25.49 -2.03 4.76
CA ARG A 73 26.28 -2.10 6.01
C ARG A 73 26.08 -0.89 6.93
N ASP A 74 25.68 0.25 6.38
CA ASP A 74 25.37 1.49 7.10
C ASP A 74 23.93 1.54 7.63
N GLY A 75 23.12 0.49 7.40
CA GLY A 75 21.73 0.40 7.82
C GLY A 75 20.74 1.10 6.88
N THR A 76 21.19 1.57 5.71
CA THR A 76 20.29 2.10 4.67
C THR A 76 19.64 0.97 3.86
N PHE A 77 18.51 1.27 3.22
CA PHE A 77 17.78 0.32 2.39
C PHE A 77 17.70 0.85 0.96
N GLU A 78 18.18 0.05 0.01
CA GLU A 78 18.12 0.38 -1.42
C GLU A 78 17.19 -0.59 -2.16
N PRO A 79 16.32 -0.12 -3.07
CA PRO A 79 15.46 -0.99 -3.85
C PRO A 79 16.25 -2.07 -4.58
N TYR A 80 15.79 -3.31 -4.48
CA TYR A 80 16.42 -4.46 -5.11
C TYR A 80 15.41 -5.24 -5.93
N GLU A 81 15.73 -5.43 -7.20
CA GLU A 81 15.02 -6.35 -8.09
C GLU A 81 15.87 -7.62 -8.21
N PRO A 82 15.39 -8.77 -7.68
CA PRO A 82 16.11 -10.01 -7.85
C PRO A 82 16.27 -10.33 -9.34
N PRO A 83 17.47 -10.71 -9.81
CA PRO A 83 17.64 -11.26 -11.14
C PRO A 83 16.71 -12.47 -11.30
N CYS A 84 16.05 -12.58 -12.46
CA CYS A 84 15.17 -13.70 -12.74
C CYS A 84 15.97 -15.01 -12.62
N LEU A 85 15.60 -15.88 -11.66
CA LEU A 85 16.32 -17.10 -11.24
C LEU A 85 16.51 -18.16 -12.34
N SER A 86 16.09 -17.88 -13.58
CA SER A 86 16.24 -18.78 -14.73
C SER A 86 17.67 -18.92 -15.25
N GLN A 87 18.66 -18.22 -14.68
CA GLN A 87 20.01 -18.18 -15.23
C GLN A 87 21.14 -18.20 -14.19
N GLU A 88 20.94 -18.89 -13.07
CA GLU A 88 22.07 -19.22 -12.19
C GLU A 88 22.65 -20.58 -12.61
N LEU A 89 23.73 -20.54 -13.41
CA LEU A 89 24.63 -21.67 -13.57
C LEU A 89 25.21 -21.97 -12.18
N HIS A 90 24.67 -22.98 -11.49
CA HIS A 90 25.24 -23.47 -10.25
C HIS A 90 26.69 -23.92 -10.50
N ALA A 91 27.65 -23.09 -10.13
CA ALA A 91 29.03 -23.53 -9.96
C ALA A 91 29.09 -24.31 -8.64
N GLU A 92 29.10 -25.63 -8.75
CA GLU A 92 29.36 -26.57 -7.64
C GLU A 92 30.55 -26.08 -6.80
N GLY A 93 30.33 -25.80 -5.52
CA GLY A 93 31.38 -25.46 -4.55
C GLY A 93 31.50 -23.99 -4.13
N VAL A 94 30.72 -23.06 -4.69
CA VAL A 94 30.67 -21.67 -4.19
C VAL A 94 29.49 -21.50 -3.23
N PRO A 95 29.70 -21.08 -1.97
CA PRO A 95 28.58 -20.76 -1.09
C PRO A 95 27.79 -19.60 -1.68
N VAL A 96 26.49 -19.81 -1.91
CA VAL A 96 25.58 -18.78 -2.40
C VAL A 96 25.42 -17.72 -1.32
N ILE A 97 26.10 -16.58 -1.48
CA ILE A 97 25.93 -15.42 -0.62
C ILE A 97 24.58 -14.79 -0.99
N ARG A 98 23.57 -14.95 -0.14
CA ARG A 98 22.30 -14.23 -0.30
C ARG A 98 22.41 -12.84 0.31
N PRO A 99 21.97 -11.78 -0.40
CA PRO A 99 21.86 -10.45 0.19
C PRO A 99 20.95 -10.48 1.43
N LEU A 100 21.14 -9.53 2.34
CA LEU A 100 20.21 -9.31 3.44
C LEU A 100 18.97 -8.62 2.88
N GLU A 101 18.03 -9.43 2.41
CA GLU A 101 16.82 -8.97 1.74
C GLU A 101 15.76 -8.57 2.77
N LEU A 102 15.26 -7.35 2.64
CA LEU A 102 14.06 -6.88 3.31
C LEU A 102 12.97 -6.68 2.26
N LYS A 103 11.86 -7.40 2.38
CA LYS A 103 10.67 -7.18 1.56
C LYS A 103 9.56 -6.58 2.40
N THR A 104 9.09 -5.42 1.98
CA THR A 104 7.95 -4.72 2.59
C THR A 104 6.69 -5.02 1.80
N PHE A 105 5.55 -5.20 2.46
CA PHE A 105 4.30 -5.53 1.79
C PHE A 105 3.08 -4.92 2.49
N LEU A 106 2.06 -4.57 1.71
CA LEU A 106 0.80 -4.05 2.23
C LEU A 106 0.02 -5.15 2.96
N LYS A 107 -0.38 -4.88 4.20
CA LYS A 107 -1.27 -5.78 4.97
C LYS A 107 -2.72 -5.39 4.71
N VAL A 108 -3.45 -6.24 3.98
CA VAL A 108 -4.88 -6.05 3.74
C VAL A 108 -5.60 -7.39 3.88
N GLY A 109 -6.42 -7.51 4.92
CA GLY A 109 -7.16 -8.73 5.23
C GLY A 109 -6.28 -9.84 5.79
N ASN A 110 -6.72 -10.42 6.92
CA ASN A 110 -6.35 -11.76 7.41
C ASN A 110 -7.06 -12.04 8.75
N PRO A 111 -7.58 -13.25 9.00
CA PRO A 111 -8.01 -13.65 10.34
C PRO A 111 -6.81 -13.86 11.28
N PRO A 112 -6.95 -13.69 12.61
CA PRO A 112 -8.17 -13.38 13.36
C PRO A 112 -8.51 -11.88 13.46
N HIS A 113 -7.59 -10.98 13.09
CA HIS A 113 -7.80 -9.53 13.12
C HIS A 113 -7.63 -8.97 11.70
N SER A 114 -8.75 -8.75 11.00
CA SER A 114 -8.72 -8.17 9.66
C SER A 114 -8.15 -6.76 9.72
N VAL A 115 -6.99 -6.55 9.08
CA VAL A 115 -6.37 -5.24 8.92
C VAL A 115 -6.97 -4.57 7.67
N PRO A 116 -7.79 -3.50 7.81
CA PRO A 116 -8.38 -2.83 6.67
C PRO A 116 -7.43 -1.79 6.08
N PHE A 117 -7.46 -1.66 4.76
CA PHE A 117 -7.06 -0.43 4.08
C PHE A 117 -8.22 0.56 4.17
N VAL A 118 -8.00 1.71 4.82
CA VAL A 118 -9.05 2.69 5.11
C VAL A 118 -8.94 3.88 4.16
N ILE A 119 -10.06 4.21 3.51
CA ILE A 119 -10.21 5.41 2.69
C ILE A 119 -11.20 6.32 3.40
N GLU A 120 -10.82 7.56 3.69
CA GLU A 120 -11.72 8.57 4.25
C GLU A 120 -11.83 9.76 3.31
N TRP A 121 -13.04 10.31 3.18
CA TRP A 121 -13.30 11.52 2.42
C TRP A 121 -14.04 12.54 3.27
N THR A 122 -13.50 13.76 3.34
CA THR A 122 -14.15 14.93 3.92
C THR A 122 -14.41 15.93 2.79
N PRO A 123 -15.66 16.21 2.42
CA PRO A 123 -15.96 17.21 1.40
C PRO A 123 -15.67 18.64 1.90
N ASP A 124 -15.62 19.58 0.96
CA ASP A 124 -15.72 21.02 1.22
C ASP A 124 -14.68 21.63 2.18
N VAL A 125 -13.48 21.07 2.24
CA VAL A 125 -12.34 21.70 2.93
C VAL A 125 -12.00 23.05 2.29
N LEU A 126 -12.17 23.16 0.97
CA LEU A 126 -12.18 24.44 0.24
C LEU A 126 -13.44 24.51 -0.65
N PRO A 127 -14.58 25.02 -0.13
CA PRO A 127 -15.88 24.91 -0.79
C PRO A 127 -15.93 25.61 -2.16
N ARG A 128 -15.34 26.82 -2.26
CA ARG A 128 -15.36 27.62 -3.49
C ARG A 128 -14.64 26.94 -4.65
N SER A 129 -13.57 26.20 -4.35
CA SER A 129 -12.77 25.48 -5.33
C SER A 129 -13.22 24.04 -5.52
N ARG A 130 -14.27 23.60 -4.79
CA ARG A 130 -14.76 22.22 -4.77
C ARG A 130 -13.64 21.21 -4.49
N VAL A 131 -12.80 21.50 -3.50
CA VAL A 131 -11.74 20.60 -3.03
C VAL A 131 -12.11 20.04 -1.67
N GLY A 132 -11.93 18.73 -1.52
CA GLY A 132 -12.06 18.03 -0.24
C GLY A 132 -10.75 17.36 0.15
N GLU A 133 -10.76 16.70 1.30
CA GLU A 133 -9.62 15.99 1.86
C GLU A 133 -9.85 14.48 1.74
N LEU A 134 -8.93 13.80 1.07
CA LEU A 134 -8.83 12.35 0.98
C LEU A 134 -7.75 11.87 1.96
N ARG A 135 -8.08 10.93 2.84
CA ARG A 135 -7.11 10.30 3.75
C ARG A 135 -7.02 8.80 3.50
N LEU A 136 -5.80 8.29 3.38
CA LEU A 136 -5.52 6.86 3.24
C LEU A 136 -4.79 6.37 4.49
N LYS A 137 -5.29 5.29 5.09
CA LYS A 137 -4.63 4.61 6.22
C LYS A 137 -4.47 3.14 5.90
N PHE A 138 -3.30 2.61 6.18
CA PHE A 138 -2.97 1.22 5.91
C PHE A 138 -1.87 0.75 6.85
N GLU A 139 -1.55 -0.53 6.78
CA GLU A 139 -0.44 -1.12 7.51
C GLU A 139 0.47 -1.86 6.53
N TYR A 140 1.73 -2.00 6.89
CA TYR A 140 2.66 -2.84 6.15
C TYR A 140 3.39 -3.83 7.07
N GLY A 141 3.82 -4.93 6.46
CA GLY A 141 4.65 -5.95 7.06
C GLY A 141 5.98 -6.06 6.36
N HIS A 142 6.88 -6.79 7.00
CA HIS A 142 8.22 -7.05 6.49
C HIS A 142 8.49 -8.56 6.46
N LEU A 143 9.17 -9.00 5.42
CA LEU A 143 9.85 -10.29 5.35
C LEU A 143 11.35 -10.01 5.31
N ARG A 144 12.11 -10.66 6.18
CA ARG A 144 13.58 -10.60 6.16
C ARG A 144 14.11 -11.96 5.73
N ASN A 145 14.79 -11.99 4.59
CA ASN A 145 15.24 -13.24 3.95
C ASN A 145 14.10 -14.28 3.81
N GLY A 146 12.88 -13.82 3.50
CA GLY A 146 11.69 -14.67 3.35
C GLY A 146 10.95 -15.03 4.64
N LEU A 147 11.45 -14.66 5.82
CA LEU A 147 10.80 -14.91 7.10
C LEU A 147 10.06 -13.67 7.60
N ILE A 148 8.86 -13.84 8.18
CA ILE A 148 8.10 -12.72 8.75
C ILE A 148 8.93 -12.05 9.85
N ASP A 149 9.18 -10.74 9.70
CA ASP A 149 9.82 -9.95 10.73
C ASP A 149 8.75 -9.46 11.73
N ILE A 150 8.83 -9.96 12.96
CA ILE A 150 7.88 -9.71 14.06
C ILE A 150 8.40 -8.59 14.98
N ARG A 151 9.54 -7.96 14.68
CA ARG A 151 10.09 -6.87 15.51
C ARG A 151 9.09 -5.71 15.60
N SER A 152 8.43 -5.59 16.74
CA SER A 152 7.55 -4.50 17.17
C SER A 152 8.35 -3.33 17.72
#